data_AF-Q38BB1-F1
#
_entry.id   AF-Q38BB1-F1
#
_cell.length_a   1.000
_cell.length_b   1.000
_cell.length_c   1.000
_cell.angle_alpha   90.00
_cell.angle_beta   90.00
_cell.angle_gamma   90.00
#
_symmetry.space_group_name_H-M   'P 1'
#
loop_
_entity.id
_entity.type
_entity.pdbx_description
1 polymer ?
#
loop_
_entity_poly.entity_id
_entity_poly.type
_entity_poly.pdbx_seq_one_letter_code
_entity_poly.pdbx_strand_id
1 'polypeptide(L)'
;MEPDDGVASWMELREEGNKAFKSEAYANAVKLYSEAIKLNSKEAALFSNRSAAYIKMKEYQKAVLDAEAAIANDKTFVKGYSRLHNALCHLGRFREATQKLKEALVVLEACGASPEDKKQIQELHRTAEEGQRGFEAGQRLLEERNFLAAERELVKAAQLFPDCAIVGIMLGESQASLYPERVIRSLTALSSAHADDTYYLYVRALASYYSGQSGLNNAQSILRHTIELDPDNRKATELLKKIRAVESQKTEGNAAFKEKRFTAAVNCYKAAIEVDPSNIRMTAVLRGNQAAAKMELKEYSSALLDCDFAIKNGAESAKLYARRSRIHEALENYDDALRDIQRAAEMDPSYNGEAQQMKISAKRAKRKDYYKILGLPQGESDDSSIKRAYKKGCLQWHPDKWAHATEEEKAHAEKMFKEVGEAFSILSDPQKKRLYDSGQLDDASSPGGTSDFPARQADIFQMMNMMFQGGCGEGGMPSGFSFTVDPRSRRQKQTFHYR
;
A
#
# COMPACT_ATOMS: atom_id res chain seq x y z
N MET A 1 55.59 -47.37 42.78
CA MET A 1 54.50 -46.85 41.92
C MET A 1 54.47 -45.37 42.17
N GLU A 2 55.03 -44.60 41.25
CA GLU A 2 55.02 -43.13 41.32
C GLU A 2 53.56 -42.62 41.24
N PRO A 3 53.19 -41.56 41.97
CA PRO A 3 51.91 -40.91 41.81
C PRO A 3 51.87 -40.22 40.44
N ASP A 4 50.80 -40.43 39.70
CA ASP A 4 50.54 -39.79 38.41
C ASP A 4 50.23 -38.30 38.66
N ASP A 5 51.28 -37.49 38.66
CA ASP A 5 51.25 -36.06 38.92
C ASP A 5 50.65 -35.30 37.72
N GLY A 6 49.39 -34.85 37.85
CA GLY A 6 48.89 -33.63 37.21
C GLY A 6 48.05 -33.73 35.93
N VAL A 7 47.73 -34.92 35.41
CA VAL A 7 46.85 -35.05 34.23
C VAL A 7 45.40 -35.26 34.68
N ALA A 8 44.53 -34.26 34.45
CA ALA A 8 43.10 -34.38 34.73
C ALA A 8 42.51 -35.59 33.99
N SER A 9 41.74 -36.41 34.71
CA SER A 9 41.05 -37.55 34.13
C SER A 9 40.00 -37.09 33.10
N TRP A 10 39.64 -37.96 32.15
CA TRP A 10 38.58 -37.65 31.18
C TRP A 10 37.24 -37.35 31.87
N MET A 11 37.00 -37.92 33.06
CA MET A 11 35.79 -37.65 33.85
C MET A 11 35.80 -36.23 34.43
N GLU A 12 36.95 -35.76 34.95
CA GLU A 12 37.10 -34.39 35.45
C GLU A 12 36.94 -33.37 34.32
N LEU A 13 37.62 -33.59 33.18
CA LEU A 13 37.47 -32.74 32.00
C LEU A 13 36.03 -32.71 31.47
N ARG A 14 35.32 -33.85 31.53
CA ARG A 14 33.89 -33.90 31.19
C ARG A 14 33.06 -33.04 32.15
N GLU A 15 33.28 -33.13 33.45
CA GLU A 15 32.52 -32.35 34.43
C GLU A 15 32.84 -30.85 34.35
N GLU A 16 34.09 -30.48 34.08
CA GLU A 16 34.45 -29.10 33.77
C GLU A 16 33.79 -28.62 32.48
N GLY A 17 33.77 -29.45 31.43
CA GLY A 17 33.06 -29.17 30.19
C GLY A 17 31.55 -28.98 30.41
N ASN A 18 30.94 -29.81 31.25
CA ASN A 18 29.53 -29.70 31.64
C ASN A 18 29.26 -28.38 32.38
N LYS A 19 30.17 -27.96 33.29
CA LYS A 19 30.09 -26.66 33.97
C LYS A 19 30.19 -25.52 32.96
N ALA A 20 31.20 -25.54 32.08
CA ALA A 20 31.37 -24.53 31.03
C ALA A 20 30.14 -24.44 30.11
N PHE A 21 29.54 -25.58 29.74
CA PHE A 21 28.32 -25.61 28.94
C PHE A 21 27.13 -24.95 29.66
N LYS A 22 26.94 -25.26 30.95
CA LYS A 22 25.89 -24.64 31.78
C LYS A 22 26.09 -23.13 31.96
N SER A 23 27.34 -22.67 31.95
CA SER A 23 27.71 -21.24 32.00
C SER A 23 27.66 -20.56 30.62
N GLU A 24 27.10 -21.22 29.59
CA GLU A 24 27.05 -20.76 28.20
C GLU A 24 28.42 -20.50 27.54
N ALA A 25 29.50 -20.95 28.16
CA ALA A 25 30.86 -20.86 27.64
C ALA A 25 31.12 -22.02 26.64
N TYR A 26 30.33 -22.07 25.57
CA TYR A 26 30.30 -23.21 24.64
C TYR A 26 31.65 -23.50 23.98
N ALA A 27 32.40 -22.48 23.59
CA ALA A 27 33.74 -22.65 23.02
C ALA A 27 34.70 -23.29 24.02
N ASN A 28 34.59 -22.96 25.32
CA ASN A 28 35.39 -23.59 26.36
C ASN A 28 34.93 -25.03 26.62
N ALA A 29 33.62 -25.28 26.63
CA ALA A 29 33.07 -26.62 26.73
C ALA A 29 33.58 -27.53 25.59
N VAL A 30 33.61 -27.03 24.35
CA VAL A 30 34.17 -27.75 23.19
C VAL A 30 35.63 -28.12 23.41
N LYS A 31 36.46 -27.21 23.96
CA LYS A 31 37.87 -27.49 24.27
C LYS A 31 37.99 -28.63 25.28
N LEU A 32 37.30 -28.51 26.42
CA LEU A 32 37.34 -29.50 27.51
C LEU A 32 36.85 -30.88 27.05
N TYR A 33 35.73 -30.95 26.31
CA TYR A 33 35.27 -32.22 25.75
C TYR A 33 36.25 -32.79 24.71
N SER A 34 36.90 -31.93 23.92
CA SER A 34 37.89 -32.39 22.95
C SER A 34 39.13 -32.98 23.63
N GLU A 35 39.55 -32.43 24.76
CA GLU A 35 40.61 -33.00 25.59
C GLU A 35 40.17 -34.32 26.23
N ALA A 36 38.96 -34.38 26.78
CA ALA A 36 38.39 -35.62 27.31
C ALA A 36 38.31 -36.74 26.25
N ILE A 37 37.93 -36.41 25.01
CA ILE A 37 37.85 -37.38 23.89
C ILE A 37 39.23 -37.93 23.52
N LYS A 38 40.30 -37.15 23.64
CA LYS A 38 41.68 -37.65 23.43
C LYS A 38 42.05 -38.72 24.46
N LEU A 39 41.58 -38.57 25.69
CA LEU A 39 41.83 -39.51 26.78
C LEU A 39 40.92 -40.74 26.73
N ASN A 40 39.66 -40.60 26.27
CA ASN A 40 38.73 -41.72 26.08
C ASN A 40 37.83 -41.52 24.86
N SER A 41 38.22 -42.10 23.72
CA SER A 41 37.49 -41.98 22.46
C SER A 41 36.30 -42.93 22.32
N LYS A 42 36.05 -43.82 23.30
CA LYS A 42 34.93 -44.78 23.29
C LYS A 42 33.70 -44.30 24.06
N GLU A 43 33.83 -43.23 24.84
CA GLU A 43 32.72 -42.69 25.63
C GLU A 43 31.75 -41.87 24.76
N ALA A 44 30.59 -42.45 24.43
CA ALA A 44 29.57 -41.80 23.60
C ALA A 44 29.10 -40.45 24.15
N ALA A 45 29.01 -40.31 25.48
CA ALA A 45 28.55 -39.07 26.12
C ALA A 45 29.45 -37.87 25.82
N LEU A 46 30.76 -38.07 25.65
CA LEU A 46 31.69 -36.96 25.35
C LEU A 46 31.41 -36.34 23.98
N PHE A 47 31.23 -37.17 22.95
CA PHE A 47 30.88 -36.71 21.62
C PHE A 47 29.50 -36.07 21.60
N SER A 48 28.50 -36.65 22.28
CA SER A 48 27.17 -36.06 22.36
C SER A 48 27.13 -34.70 23.07
N ASN A 49 27.93 -34.54 24.12
CA ASN A 49 28.07 -33.26 24.81
C ASN A 49 28.76 -32.20 23.95
N ARG A 50 29.80 -32.58 23.20
CA ARG A 50 30.47 -31.69 22.26
C ARG A 50 29.58 -31.32 21.07
N SER A 51 28.79 -32.27 20.55
CA SER A 51 27.72 -32.01 19.57
C SER A 51 26.71 -30.98 20.09
N ALA A 52 26.28 -31.10 21.35
CA ALA A 52 25.39 -30.11 21.97
C ALA A 52 26.01 -28.71 22.01
N ALA A 53 27.30 -28.61 22.32
CA ALA A 53 28.03 -27.34 22.33
C ALA A 53 28.16 -26.75 20.92
N TYR A 54 28.43 -27.58 19.90
CA TYR A 54 28.43 -27.15 18.51
C TYR A 54 27.07 -26.65 18.03
N ILE A 55 25.96 -27.29 18.41
CA ILE A 55 24.59 -26.79 18.11
C ILE A 55 24.40 -25.38 18.69
N LYS A 56 24.81 -25.15 19.94
CA LYS A 56 24.72 -23.83 20.58
C LYS A 56 25.60 -22.78 19.91
N MET A 57 26.71 -23.19 19.31
CA MET A 57 27.57 -22.34 18.47
C MET A 57 27.10 -22.23 17.01
N LYS A 58 25.96 -22.83 16.65
CA LYS A 58 25.43 -22.92 15.26
C LYS A 58 26.38 -23.63 14.27
N GLU A 59 27.31 -24.43 14.79
CA GLU A 59 28.25 -25.24 14.02
C GLU A 59 27.64 -26.61 13.70
N TYR A 60 26.49 -26.61 13.01
CA TYR A 60 25.65 -27.79 12.87
C TYR A 60 26.34 -28.94 12.13
N GLN A 61 27.20 -28.66 11.16
CA GLN A 61 27.94 -29.71 10.45
C GLN A 61 28.90 -30.46 11.38
N LYS A 62 29.56 -29.77 12.32
CA LYS A 62 30.39 -30.41 13.35
C LYS A 62 29.54 -31.19 14.35
N ALA A 63 28.36 -30.65 14.69
CA ALA A 63 27.42 -31.34 15.56
C ALA A 63 26.91 -32.66 14.98
N VAL A 64 26.64 -32.73 13.67
CA VAL A 64 26.27 -33.97 12.97
C VAL A 64 27.37 -35.02 13.13
N LEU A 65 28.62 -34.67 12.82
CA LEU A 65 29.75 -35.60 12.91
C LEU A 65 29.93 -36.17 14.32
N ASP A 66 29.84 -35.34 15.35
CA ASP A 66 29.95 -35.79 16.73
C ASP A 66 28.73 -36.62 17.18
N ALA A 67 27.54 -36.30 16.70
CA ALA A 67 26.35 -37.10 17.00
C ALA A 67 26.45 -38.51 16.38
N GLU A 68 26.93 -38.61 15.14
CA GLU A 68 27.21 -39.89 14.49
C GLU A 68 28.31 -40.67 15.22
N ALA A 69 29.38 -40.00 15.67
CA ALA A 69 30.43 -40.63 16.48
C ALA A 69 29.90 -41.17 17.82
N ALA A 70 29.01 -40.43 18.50
CA ALA A 70 28.36 -40.89 19.72
C ALA A 70 27.54 -42.17 19.48
N ILE A 71 26.75 -42.20 18.40
CA ILE A 71 25.93 -43.36 18.01
C ILE A 71 26.80 -44.55 17.58
N ALA A 72 27.93 -44.31 16.93
CA ALA A 72 28.86 -45.36 16.54
C ALA A 72 29.52 -46.04 17.75
N ASN A 73 29.82 -45.26 18.80
CA ASN A 73 30.39 -45.75 20.06
C ASN A 73 29.36 -46.51 20.91
N ASP A 74 28.12 -46.03 20.97
CA ASP A 74 27.01 -46.71 21.66
C ASP A 74 25.71 -46.52 20.88
N LYS A 75 25.26 -47.60 20.22
CA LYS A 75 24.05 -47.64 19.42
C LYS A 75 22.76 -47.51 20.24
N THR A 76 22.83 -47.70 21.54
CA THR A 76 21.69 -47.52 22.46
C THR A 76 21.64 -46.12 23.07
N PHE A 77 22.61 -45.26 22.74
CA PHE A 77 22.72 -43.92 23.29
C PHE A 77 21.73 -42.92 22.65
N VAL A 78 20.50 -42.90 23.15
CA VAL A 78 19.37 -42.08 22.64
C VAL A 78 19.67 -40.59 22.50
N LYS A 79 20.49 -40.03 23.40
CA LYS A 79 20.92 -38.63 23.30
C LYS A 79 21.71 -38.34 22.03
N GLY A 80 22.49 -39.31 21.52
CA GLY A 80 23.21 -39.21 20.25
C GLY A 80 22.25 -38.96 19.09
N TYR A 81 21.20 -39.77 18.98
CA TYR A 81 20.15 -39.58 17.96
C TYR A 81 19.39 -38.25 18.11
N SER A 82 19.13 -37.81 19.34
CA SER A 82 18.52 -36.50 19.60
C SER A 82 19.40 -35.33 19.09
N ARG A 83 20.73 -35.43 19.27
CA ARG A 83 21.66 -34.44 18.72
C ARG A 83 21.73 -34.48 17.20
N LEU A 84 21.75 -35.69 16.63
CA LEU A 84 21.77 -35.89 15.18
C LEU A 84 20.52 -35.29 14.52
N HIS A 85 19.34 -35.60 15.05
CA HIS A 85 18.06 -35.03 14.62
C HIS A 85 18.11 -33.51 14.61
N ASN A 86 18.46 -32.91 15.75
CA ASN A 86 18.47 -31.46 15.90
C ASN A 86 19.45 -30.81 14.90
N ALA A 87 20.68 -31.31 14.81
CA ALA A 87 21.70 -30.76 13.90
C ALA A 87 21.30 -30.91 12.41
N LEU A 88 20.77 -32.06 11.99
CA LEU A 88 20.29 -32.28 10.63
C LEU A 88 19.09 -31.37 10.28
N CYS A 89 18.14 -31.21 11.20
CA CYS A 89 16.99 -30.33 10.99
C CYS A 89 17.38 -28.85 10.92
N HIS A 90 18.36 -28.38 11.72
CA HIS A 90 18.91 -27.03 11.57
C HIS A 90 19.60 -26.81 10.20
N LEU A 91 20.23 -27.85 9.65
CA LEU A 91 20.80 -27.84 8.30
C LEU A 91 19.75 -27.98 7.17
N GLY A 92 18.48 -28.18 7.50
CA GLY A 92 17.42 -28.47 6.52
C GLY A 92 17.50 -29.85 5.88
N ARG A 93 18.35 -30.75 6.40
CA ARG A 93 18.55 -32.13 5.92
C ARG A 93 17.47 -33.07 6.48
N PHE A 94 16.19 -32.70 6.33
CA PHE A 94 15.06 -33.41 6.93
C PHE A 94 14.95 -34.87 6.46
N ARG A 95 15.09 -35.11 5.15
CA ARG A 95 15.04 -36.47 4.59
C ARG A 95 16.08 -37.41 5.21
N GLU A 96 17.27 -36.90 5.47
CA GLU A 96 18.32 -37.67 6.12
C GLU A 96 18.02 -37.89 7.60
N ALA A 97 17.53 -36.87 8.31
CA ALA A 97 17.08 -37.03 9.69
C ALA A 97 16.01 -38.12 9.82
N THR A 98 14.99 -38.10 8.95
CA THR A 98 13.95 -39.13 8.88
C THR A 98 14.56 -40.52 8.66
N GLN A 99 15.43 -40.68 7.64
CA GLN A 99 16.03 -41.97 7.31
C GLN A 99 16.90 -42.51 8.46
N LYS A 100 17.75 -41.67 9.06
CA LYS A 100 18.62 -42.05 10.19
C LYS A 100 17.81 -42.45 11.43
N LEU A 101 16.70 -41.77 11.71
CA LEU A 101 15.83 -42.10 12.83
C LEU A 101 15.03 -43.39 12.57
N LYS A 102 14.65 -43.65 11.32
CA LYS A 102 14.02 -44.91 10.92
C LYS A 102 14.98 -46.09 11.12
N GLU A 103 16.23 -45.94 10.70
CA GLU A 103 17.30 -46.92 10.94
C GLU A 103 17.57 -47.09 12.45
N ALA A 104 17.58 -46.00 13.21
CA ALA A 104 17.75 -46.03 14.66
C ALA A 104 16.70 -46.89 15.35
N LEU A 105 15.43 -46.81 14.96
CA LEU A 105 14.36 -47.63 15.53
C LEU A 105 14.61 -49.12 15.32
N VAL A 106 15.08 -49.53 14.14
CA VAL A 106 15.43 -50.94 13.84
C VAL A 106 16.60 -51.41 14.70
N VAL A 107 17.63 -50.56 14.85
CA VAL A 107 18.81 -50.88 15.65
C VAL A 107 18.46 -50.98 17.14
N LEU A 108 17.67 -50.03 17.67
CA LEU A 108 17.24 -50.04 19.07
C LEU A 108 16.32 -51.23 19.38
N GLU A 109 15.48 -51.64 18.43
CA GLU A 109 14.71 -52.89 18.54
C GLU A 109 15.63 -54.10 18.67
N ALA A 110 16.61 -54.23 17.77
CA ALA A 110 17.56 -55.34 17.77
C ALA A 110 18.48 -55.37 19.01
N CYS A 111 18.80 -54.20 19.59
CA CYS A 111 19.60 -54.09 20.80
C CYS A 111 18.79 -54.25 22.10
N GLY A 112 17.46 -54.44 22.03
CA GLY A 112 16.62 -54.58 23.22
C GLY A 112 16.51 -53.29 24.05
N ALA A 113 16.56 -52.12 23.40
CA ALA A 113 16.43 -50.83 24.07
C ALA A 113 15.08 -50.70 24.80
N SER A 114 15.04 -49.82 25.80
CA SER A 114 13.83 -49.66 26.61
C SER A 114 12.64 -49.13 25.77
N PRO A 115 11.39 -49.44 26.15
CA PRO A 115 10.22 -48.87 25.49
C PRO A 115 10.20 -47.33 25.48
N GLU A 116 10.76 -46.70 26.52
CA GLU A 116 10.85 -45.24 26.61
C GLU A 116 11.85 -44.67 25.60
N ASP A 117 13.02 -45.31 25.44
CA ASP A 117 14.02 -44.94 24.44
C ASP A 117 13.44 -45.02 23.02
N LYS A 118 12.75 -46.11 22.71
CA LYS A 118 12.08 -46.30 21.41
C LYS A 118 11.02 -45.23 21.18
N LYS A 119 10.20 -44.92 22.19
CA LYS A 119 9.17 -43.87 22.12
C LYS A 119 9.80 -42.49 21.87
N GLN A 120 10.92 -42.18 22.52
CA GLN A 120 11.63 -40.93 22.30
C GLN A 120 12.13 -40.81 20.85
N ILE A 121 12.70 -41.88 20.27
CA ILE A 121 13.13 -41.87 18.87
C ILE A 121 11.94 -41.83 17.90
N GLN A 122 10.82 -42.50 18.21
CA GLN A 122 9.60 -42.42 17.41
C GLN A 122 9.06 -40.98 17.34
N GLU A 123 9.11 -40.25 18.45
CA GLU A 123 8.69 -38.85 18.49
C GLU A 123 9.61 -37.97 17.63
N LEU A 124 10.93 -38.13 17.73
CA LEU A 124 11.88 -37.42 16.86
C LEU A 124 11.70 -37.77 15.38
N HIS A 125 11.40 -39.04 15.07
CA HIS A 125 11.13 -39.47 13.71
C HIS A 125 9.87 -38.78 13.17
N ARG A 126 8.79 -38.73 13.98
CA ARG A 126 7.55 -38.05 13.60
C ARG A 126 7.78 -36.56 13.32
N THR A 127 8.51 -35.85 14.17
CA THR A 127 8.79 -34.42 13.96
C THR A 127 9.68 -34.19 12.73
N ALA A 128 10.65 -35.08 12.47
CA ALA A 128 11.46 -35.05 11.25
C ALA A 128 10.62 -35.29 9.99
N GLU A 129 9.67 -36.25 10.01
CA GLU A 129 8.73 -36.51 8.91
C GLU A 129 7.78 -35.33 8.65
N GLU A 130 7.29 -34.68 9.70
CA GLU A 130 6.47 -33.47 9.58
C GLU A 130 7.27 -32.31 8.97
N GLY A 131 8.50 -32.09 9.44
CA GLY A 131 9.43 -31.12 8.86
C GLY A 131 9.74 -31.40 7.40
N GLN A 132 10.04 -32.66 7.07
CA GLN A 132 10.32 -33.11 5.71
C GLN A 132 9.13 -32.85 4.79
N ARG A 133 7.91 -33.23 5.21
CA ARG A 133 6.69 -33.02 4.41
C ARG A 133 6.45 -31.54 4.14
N GLY A 134 6.54 -30.69 5.18
CA GLY A 134 6.35 -29.25 5.04
C GLY A 134 7.41 -28.60 4.15
N PHE A 135 8.67 -29.00 4.31
CA PHE A 135 9.80 -28.51 3.50
C PHE A 135 9.67 -28.91 2.02
N GLU A 136 9.45 -30.19 1.73
CA GLU A 136 9.34 -30.70 0.36
C GLU A 136 8.08 -30.19 -0.36
N ALA A 137 6.95 -30.07 0.36
CA ALA A 137 5.74 -29.46 -0.18
C ALA A 137 5.95 -27.96 -0.47
N GLY A 138 6.57 -27.23 0.46
CA GLY A 138 6.94 -25.84 0.29
C GLY A 138 7.84 -25.62 -0.94
N GLN A 139 8.87 -26.45 -1.10
CA GLN A 139 9.78 -26.37 -2.24
C GLN A 139 9.05 -26.55 -3.57
N ARG A 140 8.22 -27.60 -3.69
CA ARG A 140 7.43 -27.87 -4.89
C ARG A 140 6.48 -26.71 -5.22
N LEU A 141 5.78 -26.20 -4.21
CA LEU A 141 4.82 -25.10 -4.39
C LEU A 141 5.51 -23.79 -4.79
N LEU A 142 6.75 -23.53 -4.33
CA LEU A 142 7.56 -22.41 -4.79
C LEU A 142 7.98 -22.56 -6.25
N GLU A 143 8.37 -23.77 -6.68
CA GLU A 143 8.67 -24.08 -8.09
C GLU A 143 7.45 -23.89 -8.99
N GLU A 144 6.26 -24.28 -8.51
CA GLU A 144 4.96 -24.05 -9.16
C GLU A 144 4.47 -22.60 -9.08
N ARG A 145 5.21 -21.70 -8.41
CA ARG A 145 4.85 -20.29 -8.14
C ARG A 145 3.53 -20.11 -7.37
N ASN A 146 3.12 -21.12 -6.61
CA ASN A 146 1.98 -21.05 -5.71
C ASN A 146 2.40 -20.58 -4.31
N PHE A 147 2.76 -19.29 -4.21
CA PHE A 147 3.36 -18.70 -3.02
C PHE A 147 2.46 -18.79 -1.77
N LEU A 148 1.15 -18.63 -1.92
CA LEU A 148 0.20 -18.69 -0.80
C LEU A 148 0.12 -20.10 -0.21
N ALA A 149 0.09 -21.14 -1.05
CA ALA A 149 0.11 -22.51 -0.57
C ALA A 149 1.48 -22.88 0.00
N ALA A 150 2.57 -22.42 -0.63
CA ALA A 150 3.93 -22.61 -0.12
C ALA A 150 4.09 -22.03 1.29
N GLU A 151 3.62 -20.81 1.54
CA GLU A 151 3.65 -20.18 2.86
C GLU A 151 2.95 -21.04 3.91
N ARG A 152 1.76 -21.57 3.61
CA ARG A 152 0.99 -22.41 4.54
C ARG A 152 1.74 -23.69 4.95
N GLU A 153 2.44 -24.33 4.03
CA GLU A 153 3.23 -25.53 4.33
C GLU A 153 4.54 -25.20 5.07
N LEU A 154 5.22 -24.12 4.65
CA LEU A 154 6.48 -23.71 5.27
C LEU A 154 6.31 -23.15 6.68
N VAL A 155 5.18 -22.51 7.00
CA VAL A 155 4.87 -22.07 8.37
C VAL A 155 4.82 -23.27 9.33
N LYS A 156 4.29 -24.42 8.90
CA LYS A 156 4.27 -25.64 9.73
C LYS A 156 5.70 -26.13 10.01
N ALA A 157 6.54 -26.15 8.98
CA ALA A 157 7.95 -26.52 9.13
C ALA A 157 8.71 -25.53 10.03
N ALA A 158 8.45 -24.23 9.91
CA ALA A 158 9.07 -23.20 10.74
C ALA A 158 8.61 -23.23 12.20
N GLN A 159 7.36 -23.64 12.47
CA GLN A 159 6.88 -23.83 13.85
C GLN A 159 7.63 -24.96 14.56
N LEU A 160 7.93 -26.05 13.82
CA LEU A 160 8.70 -27.18 14.34
C LEU A 160 10.21 -26.87 14.43
N PHE A 161 10.73 -26.11 13.46
CA PHE A 161 12.16 -25.85 13.29
C PHE A 161 12.44 -24.36 13.04
N PRO A 162 12.21 -23.47 14.03
CA PRO A 162 12.28 -22.01 13.85
C PRO A 162 13.69 -21.50 13.49
N ASP A 163 14.72 -22.24 13.87
CA ASP A 163 16.13 -21.91 13.63
C ASP A 163 16.69 -22.57 12.36
N CYS A 164 15.85 -23.23 11.56
CA CYS A 164 16.25 -23.78 10.27
C CYS A 164 16.33 -22.66 9.22
N ALA A 165 17.55 -22.22 8.90
CA ALA A 165 17.77 -21.05 8.04
C ALA A 165 17.12 -21.21 6.66
N ILE A 166 17.24 -22.38 6.04
CA ILE A 166 16.68 -22.62 4.70
C ILE A 166 15.14 -22.55 4.68
N VAL A 167 14.46 -23.03 5.73
CA VAL A 167 13.00 -22.87 5.88
C VAL A 167 12.64 -21.38 5.97
N GLY A 168 13.41 -20.61 6.74
CA GLY A 168 13.24 -19.16 6.83
C GLY A 168 13.46 -18.43 5.50
N ILE A 169 14.45 -18.85 4.72
CA ILE A 169 14.72 -18.30 3.37
C ILE A 169 13.57 -18.61 2.41
N MET A 170 13.05 -19.84 2.41
CA MET A 170 11.91 -20.25 1.59
C MET A 170 10.62 -19.50 1.97
N LEU A 171 10.39 -19.29 3.27
CA LEU A 171 9.32 -18.41 3.76
C LEU A 171 9.48 -16.99 3.22
N GLY A 172 10.73 -16.49 3.21
CA GLY A 172 11.08 -15.22 2.57
C GLY A 172 10.67 -15.16 1.10
N GLU A 173 10.93 -16.22 0.31
CA GLU A 173 10.50 -16.29 -1.09
C GLU A 173 8.97 -16.21 -1.23
N SER A 174 8.24 -16.97 -0.40
CA SER A 174 6.77 -16.99 -0.43
C SER A 174 6.12 -15.65 -0.05
N GLN A 175 6.80 -14.85 0.78
CA GLN A 175 6.26 -13.61 1.35
C GLN A 175 6.75 -12.33 0.66
N ALA A 176 7.76 -12.42 -0.21
CA ALA A 176 8.48 -11.26 -0.74
C ALA A 176 7.57 -10.24 -1.45
N SER A 177 6.53 -10.68 -2.17
CA SER A 177 5.60 -9.78 -2.89
C SER A 177 4.67 -8.99 -1.98
N LEU A 178 4.30 -9.55 -0.82
CA LEU A 178 3.36 -8.93 0.12
C LEU A 178 4.09 -8.15 1.22
N TYR A 179 5.21 -8.69 1.73
CA TYR A 179 5.90 -8.18 2.91
C TYR A 179 7.42 -8.01 2.70
N PRO A 180 7.87 -7.32 1.63
CA PRO A 180 9.30 -7.25 1.28
C PRO A 180 10.16 -6.74 2.44
N GLU A 181 9.69 -5.75 3.19
CA GLU A 181 10.46 -5.12 4.27
C GLU A 181 10.63 -6.05 5.47
N ARG A 182 9.63 -6.91 5.73
CA ARG A 182 9.73 -7.96 6.75
C ARG A 182 10.71 -9.04 6.33
N VAL A 183 10.68 -9.43 5.05
CA VAL A 183 11.61 -10.42 4.48
C VAL A 183 13.04 -9.91 4.55
N ILE A 184 13.31 -8.68 4.09
CA ILE A 184 14.64 -8.05 4.16
C ILE A 184 15.17 -8.07 5.59
N ARG A 185 14.38 -7.62 6.58
CA ARG A 185 14.78 -7.62 7.99
C ARG A 185 15.10 -9.02 8.50
N SER A 186 14.29 -10.03 8.13
CA SER A 186 14.49 -11.41 8.59
C SER A 186 15.76 -12.02 7.99
N LEU A 187 16.03 -11.74 6.72
CA LEU A 187 17.21 -12.26 6.01
C LEU A 187 18.51 -11.57 6.42
N THR A 188 18.48 -10.30 6.82
CA THR A 188 19.68 -9.60 7.32
C THR A 188 20.36 -10.34 8.48
N ALA A 189 19.59 -11.05 9.32
CA ALA A 189 20.15 -11.83 10.43
C ALA A 189 20.97 -13.07 9.99
N LEU A 190 20.85 -13.48 8.72
CA LEU A 190 21.53 -14.65 8.13
C LEU A 190 22.77 -14.27 7.31
N SER A 191 23.07 -12.97 7.16
CA SER A 191 24.05 -12.51 6.17
C SER A 191 25.47 -13.01 6.37
N SER A 192 25.91 -13.20 7.61
CA SER A 192 27.27 -13.69 7.89
C SER A 192 27.44 -15.17 7.58
N ALA A 193 26.38 -15.97 7.77
CA ALA A 193 26.43 -17.43 7.59
C ALA A 193 26.09 -17.87 6.16
N HIS A 194 25.40 -17.02 5.40
CA HIS A 194 24.87 -17.34 4.06
C HIS A 194 25.37 -16.35 3.00
N ALA A 195 26.53 -15.70 3.20
CA ALA A 195 27.03 -14.65 2.31
C ALA A 195 27.14 -15.10 0.83
N ASP A 196 27.57 -16.35 0.62
CA ASP A 196 27.80 -16.95 -0.71
C ASP A 196 26.68 -17.94 -1.13
N ASP A 197 25.61 -18.05 -0.35
CA ASP A 197 24.46 -18.90 -0.65
C ASP A 197 23.60 -18.23 -1.75
N THR A 198 23.64 -18.79 -2.95
CA THR A 198 23.00 -18.21 -4.14
C THR A 198 21.48 -18.15 -4.03
N TYR A 199 20.86 -19.06 -3.27
CA TYR A 199 19.42 -19.03 -3.03
C TYR A 199 19.05 -17.93 -2.02
N TYR A 200 19.81 -17.79 -0.94
CA TYR A 200 19.67 -16.66 0.00
C TYR A 200 19.81 -15.31 -0.71
N LEU A 201 20.84 -15.15 -1.56
CA LEU A 201 21.07 -13.92 -2.32
C LEU A 201 19.91 -13.63 -3.29
N TYR A 202 19.40 -14.66 -3.98
CA TYR A 202 18.22 -14.54 -4.83
C TYR A 202 17.00 -14.01 -4.06
N VAL A 203 16.68 -14.58 -2.89
CA VAL A 203 15.50 -14.14 -2.11
C VAL A 203 15.68 -12.71 -1.58
N ARG A 204 16.90 -12.31 -1.22
CA ARG A 204 17.19 -10.90 -0.85
C ARG A 204 16.98 -9.94 -2.01
N ALA A 205 17.40 -10.32 -3.21
CA ALA A 205 17.15 -9.54 -4.40
C ALA A 205 15.66 -9.48 -4.73
N LEU A 206 14.93 -10.59 -4.57
CA LEU A 206 13.49 -10.66 -4.78
C LEU A 206 12.74 -9.73 -3.83
N ALA A 207 13.08 -9.74 -2.54
CA ALA A 207 12.48 -8.81 -1.57
C ALA A 207 12.80 -7.35 -1.91
N SER A 208 14.06 -7.05 -2.28
CA SER A 208 14.45 -5.71 -2.73
C SER A 208 13.69 -5.26 -3.99
N TYR A 209 13.44 -6.17 -4.94
CA TYR A 209 12.64 -5.89 -6.12
C TYR A 209 11.20 -5.51 -5.77
N TYR A 210 10.58 -6.24 -4.83
CA TYR A 210 9.22 -5.96 -4.37
C TYR A 210 9.09 -4.75 -3.44
N SER A 211 10.20 -4.21 -2.90
CA SER A 211 10.22 -2.89 -2.24
C SER A 211 9.94 -1.72 -3.22
N GLY A 212 9.83 -2.00 -4.52
CA GLY A 212 9.45 -1.03 -5.55
C GLY A 212 10.64 -0.29 -6.13
N GLN A 213 10.43 0.97 -6.53
CA GLN A 213 11.42 1.76 -7.29
C GLN A 213 12.75 1.94 -6.55
N SER A 214 12.74 2.11 -5.24
CA SER A 214 13.94 2.31 -4.42
C SER A 214 14.82 1.06 -4.32
N GLY A 215 14.25 -0.13 -4.47
CA GLY A 215 14.97 -1.39 -4.29
C GLY A 215 15.54 -1.99 -5.58
N LEU A 216 15.19 -1.45 -6.76
CA LEU A 216 15.64 -1.98 -8.06
C LEU A 216 17.17 -2.03 -8.20
N ASN A 217 17.87 -0.94 -7.82
CA ASN A 217 19.33 -0.89 -7.94
C ASN A 217 20.00 -1.95 -7.06
N ASN A 218 19.53 -2.08 -5.81
CA ASN A 218 20.02 -3.09 -4.88
C ASN A 218 19.74 -4.51 -5.39
N ALA A 219 18.52 -4.77 -5.87
CA ALA A 219 18.14 -6.06 -6.45
C ALA A 219 19.06 -6.43 -7.62
N GLN A 220 19.31 -5.51 -8.56
CA GLN A 220 20.20 -5.77 -9.69
C GLN A 220 21.64 -6.03 -9.27
N SER A 221 22.15 -5.31 -8.27
CA SER A 221 23.50 -5.52 -7.76
C SER A 221 23.66 -6.92 -7.17
N ILE A 222 22.71 -7.35 -6.32
CA ILE A 222 22.71 -8.68 -5.72
C ILE A 222 22.57 -9.77 -6.79
N LEU A 223 21.70 -9.57 -7.79
CA LEU A 223 21.47 -10.56 -8.85
C LEU A 223 22.69 -10.75 -9.75
N ARG A 224 23.42 -9.68 -10.09
CA ARG A 224 24.67 -9.80 -10.85
C ARG A 224 25.67 -10.65 -10.09
N HIS A 225 25.87 -10.35 -8.80
CA HIS A 225 26.74 -11.15 -7.95
C HIS A 225 26.27 -12.60 -7.80
N THR A 226 24.96 -12.84 -7.67
CA THR A 226 24.38 -14.20 -7.61
C THR A 226 24.68 -14.99 -8.88
N ILE A 227 24.56 -14.37 -10.05
CA ILE A 227 24.82 -15.00 -11.36
C ILE A 227 26.34 -15.20 -11.59
N GLU A 228 27.18 -14.34 -11.02
CA GLU A 228 28.63 -14.54 -11.01
C GLU A 228 29.04 -15.80 -10.21
N LEU A 229 28.38 -16.04 -9.07
CA LEU A 229 28.61 -17.24 -8.25
C LEU A 229 28.01 -18.51 -8.86
N ASP A 230 26.82 -18.40 -9.46
CA ASP A 230 26.10 -19.51 -10.08
C ASP A 230 25.45 -19.07 -11.42
N PRO A 231 26.16 -19.23 -12.54
CA PRO A 231 25.66 -18.86 -13.87
C PRO A 231 24.39 -19.61 -14.31
N ASP A 232 24.13 -20.79 -13.72
CA ASP A 232 22.97 -21.63 -14.04
C ASP A 232 21.74 -21.28 -13.18
N ASN A 233 21.84 -20.27 -12.29
CA ASN A 233 20.73 -19.82 -11.46
C ASN A 233 19.62 -19.16 -12.30
N ARG A 234 18.66 -20.01 -12.73
CA ARG A 234 17.53 -19.61 -13.57
C ARG A 234 16.67 -18.54 -12.89
N LYS A 235 16.38 -18.69 -11.59
CA LYS A 235 15.54 -17.76 -10.82
C LYS A 235 16.16 -16.35 -10.80
N ALA A 236 17.46 -16.25 -10.52
CA ALA A 236 18.18 -14.97 -10.53
C ALA A 236 18.21 -14.35 -11.94
N THR A 237 18.50 -15.16 -12.96
CA THR A 237 18.54 -14.71 -14.36
C THR A 237 17.19 -14.20 -14.85
N GLU A 238 16.09 -14.92 -14.55
CA GLU A 238 14.73 -14.50 -14.88
C GLU A 238 14.33 -13.20 -14.18
N LEU A 239 14.64 -13.07 -12.89
CA LEU A 239 14.35 -11.86 -12.13
C LEU A 239 15.12 -10.64 -12.67
N LEU A 240 16.41 -10.82 -13.01
CA LEU A 240 17.21 -9.73 -13.59
C LEU A 240 16.67 -9.29 -14.96
N LYS A 241 16.26 -10.24 -15.82
CA LYS A 241 15.60 -9.94 -17.10
C LYS A 241 14.30 -9.15 -16.89
N LYS A 242 13.48 -9.58 -15.92
CA LYS A 242 12.24 -8.91 -15.55
C LYS A 242 12.49 -7.46 -15.09
N ILE A 243 13.45 -7.23 -14.20
CA ILE A 243 13.81 -5.88 -13.73
C ILE A 243 14.20 -4.98 -14.89
N ARG A 244 15.07 -5.47 -15.79
CA ARG A 244 15.52 -4.72 -16.97
C ARG A 244 14.35 -4.36 -17.90
N ALA A 245 13.41 -5.29 -18.10
CA ALA A 245 12.22 -5.02 -18.92
C ALA A 245 11.35 -3.91 -18.33
N VAL A 246 11.10 -3.92 -17.01
CA VAL A 246 10.37 -2.84 -16.31
C VAL A 246 11.09 -1.51 -16.46
N GLU A 247 12.41 -1.49 -16.25
CA GLU A 247 13.19 -0.25 -16.33
C GLU A 247 13.30 0.32 -17.74
N SER A 248 13.44 -0.53 -18.75
CA SER A 248 13.45 -0.11 -20.17
C SER A 248 12.13 0.59 -20.51
N GLN A 249 11.01 -0.10 -20.26
CA GLN A 249 9.68 0.42 -20.55
C GLN A 249 9.39 1.72 -19.78
N LYS A 250 9.75 1.79 -18.50
CA LYS A 250 9.61 3.04 -17.72
C LYS A 250 10.47 4.17 -18.29
N THR A 251 11.69 3.88 -18.72
CA THR A 251 12.62 4.89 -19.27
C THR A 251 12.12 5.41 -20.61
N GLU A 252 11.67 4.52 -21.49
CA GLU A 252 11.02 4.88 -22.76
C GLU A 252 9.75 5.71 -22.53
N GLY A 253 8.92 5.33 -21.55
CA GLY A 253 7.74 6.10 -21.17
C GLY A 253 8.08 7.50 -20.65
N ASN A 254 9.11 7.62 -19.81
CA ASN A 254 9.60 8.90 -19.32
C ASN A 254 10.15 9.79 -20.47
N ALA A 255 10.84 9.20 -21.44
CA ALA A 255 11.34 9.92 -22.62
C ALA A 255 10.17 10.41 -23.50
N ALA A 256 9.21 9.54 -23.81
CA ALA A 256 8.00 9.89 -24.55
C ALA A 256 7.21 11.00 -23.84
N PHE A 257 7.12 10.96 -22.50
CA PHE A 257 6.47 12.03 -21.72
C PHE A 257 7.18 13.38 -21.88
N LYS A 258 8.52 13.41 -21.79
CA LYS A 258 9.32 14.62 -21.99
C LYS A 258 9.18 15.20 -23.40
N GLU A 259 9.06 14.32 -24.39
CA GLU A 259 8.82 14.67 -25.80
C GLU A 259 7.35 15.02 -26.11
N LYS A 260 6.48 15.11 -25.08
CA LYS A 260 5.03 15.39 -25.21
C LYS A 260 4.26 14.34 -26.03
N ARG A 261 4.82 13.15 -26.24
CA ARG A 261 4.16 11.99 -26.85
C ARG A 261 3.39 11.21 -25.80
N PHE A 262 2.33 11.82 -25.25
CA PHE A 262 1.66 11.32 -24.04
C PHE A 262 1.01 9.94 -24.21
N THR A 263 0.37 9.66 -25.36
CA THR A 263 -0.19 8.33 -25.63
C THR A 263 0.89 7.25 -25.65
N ALA A 264 2.04 7.54 -26.25
CA ALA A 264 3.18 6.61 -26.23
C ALA A 264 3.71 6.40 -24.81
N ALA A 265 3.79 7.47 -24.00
CA ALA A 265 4.17 7.37 -22.60
C ALA A 265 3.23 6.46 -21.81
N VAL A 266 1.92 6.62 -21.96
CA VAL A 266 0.90 5.76 -21.33
C VAL A 266 1.11 4.30 -21.71
N ASN A 267 1.34 4.01 -22.99
CA ASN A 267 1.56 2.64 -23.49
C ASN A 267 2.82 2.00 -22.89
N CYS A 268 3.93 2.74 -22.81
CA CYS A 268 5.17 2.26 -22.19
C CYS A 268 4.98 1.96 -20.69
N TYR A 269 4.29 2.85 -19.93
CA TYR A 269 4.02 2.56 -18.52
C TYR A 269 3.10 1.35 -18.34
N LYS A 270 2.10 1.19 -19.21
CA LYS A 270 1.23 0.01 -19.22
C LYS A 270 2.03 -1.27 -19.48
N ALA A 271 2.91 -1.25 -20.49
CA ALA A 271 3.81 -2.37 -20.78
C ALA A 271 4.73 -2.69 -19.58
N ALA A 272 5.26 -1.68 -18.89
CA ALA A 272 6.06 -1.87 -17.68
C ALA A 272 5.25 -2.54 -16.53
N ILE A 273 3.97 -2.20 -16.38
CA ILE A 273 3.07 -2.82 -15.39
C ILE A 273 2.78 -4.29 -15.77
N GLU A 274 2.55 -4.57 -17.05
CA GLU A 274 2.23 -5.92 -17.55
C GLU A 274 3.39 -6.91 -17.38
N VAL A 275 4.64 -6.44 -17.26
CA VAL A 275 5.80 -7.29 -16.95
C VAL A 275 5.66 -7.98 -15.59
N ASP A 276 5.14 -7.27 -14.59
CA ASP A 276 4.85 -7.86 -13.27
C ASP A 276 3.76 -7.09 -12.52
N PRO A 277 2.48 -7.46 -12.72
CA PRO A 277 1.36 -6.86 -12.02
C PRO A 277 1.35 -7.12 -10.50
N SER A 278 2.13 -8.10 -10.03
CA SER A 278 2.19 -8.45 -8.60
C SER A 278 3.10 -7.52 -7.79
N ASN A 279 3.99 -6.76 -8.46
CA ASN A 279 4.81 -5.74 -7.81
C ASN A 279 4.01 -4.45 -7.59
N ILE A 280 3.07 -4.49 -6.64
CA ILE A 280 2.11 -3.42 -6.35
C ILE A 280 2.81 -2.07 -6.14
N ARG A 281 3.96 -2.05 -5.46
CA ARG A 281 4.73 -0.82 -5.19
C ARG A 281 5.30 -0.20 -6.47
N MET A 282 5.84 -1.03 -7.38
CA MET A 282 6.27 -0.57 -8.69
C MET A 282 5.08 -0.12 -9.54
N THR A 283 3.98 -0.88 -9.54
CA THR A 283 2.75 -0.52 -10.23
C THR A 283 2.21 0.84 -9.76
N ALA A 284 2.28 1.14 -8.46
CA ALA A 284 1.88 2.42 -7.91
C ALA A 284 2.71 3.58 -8.49
N VAL A 285 4.03 3.43 -8.57
CA VAL A 285 4.93 4.43 -9.19
C VAL A 285 4.60 4.62 -10.67
N LEU A 286 4.42 3.52 -11.41
CA LEU A 286 4.11 3.56 -12.85
C LEU A 286 2.73 4.20 -13.12
N ARG A 287 1.73 3.90 -12.30
CA ARG A 287 0.40 4.55 -12.39
C ARG A 287 0.47 6.04 -12.05
N GLY A 288 1.28 6.46 -11.08
CA GLY A 288 1.51 7.89 -10.82
C GLY A 288 2.11 8.63 -12.03
N ASN A 289 2.96 7.96 -12.81
CA ASN A 289 3.49 8.50 -14.07
C ASN A 289 2.45 8.42 -15.21
N GLN A 290 1.64 7.37 -15.28
CA GLN A 290 0.55 7.23 -16.23
C GLN A 290 -0.51 8.33 -16.04
N ALA A 291 -0.89 8.62 -14.79
CA ALA A 291 -1.77 9.73 -14.44
C ALA A 291 -1.24 11.06 -14.97
N ALA A 292 0.09 11.24 -14.99
CA ALA A 292 0.72 12.42 -15.58
C ALA A 292 0.39 12.56 -17.05
N ALA A 293 0.64 11.51 -17.82
CA ALA A 293 0.44 11.52 -19.26
C ALA A 293 -1.06 11.63 -19.61
N LYS A 294 -1.93 10.93 -18.88
CA LYS A 294 -3.38 11.00 -19.06
C LYS A 294 -3.97 12.38 -18.75
N MET A 295 -3.44 13.08 -17.75
CA MET A 295 -3.84 14.45 -17.43
C MET A 295 -3.55 15.41 -18.60
N GLU A 296 -2.40 15.25 -19.27
CA GLU A 296 -2.06 16.03 -20.48
C GLU A 296 -2.95 15.69 -21.68
N LEU A 297 -3.42 14.43 -21.76
CA LEU A 297 -4.43 13.99 -22.74
C LEU A 297 -5.86 14.41 -22.39
N LYS A 298 -6.07 15.12 -21.26
CA LYS A 298 -7.38 15.51 -20.72
C LYS A 298 -8.28 14.31 -20.36
N GLU A 299 -7.70 13.14 -20.14
CA GLU A 299 -8.40 11.94 -19.67
C GLU A 299 -8.54 11.96 -18.14
N TYR A 300 -9.16 13.00 -17.60
CA TYR A 300 -9.15 13.32 -16.17
C TYR A 300 -9.69 12.20 -15.28
N SER A 301 -10.83 11.59 -15.63
CA SER A 301 -11.41 10.50 -14.83
C SER A 301 -10.50 9.27 -14.75
N SER A 302 -9.81 8.94 -15.86
CA SER A 302 -8.86 7.81 -15.92
C SER A 302 -7.57 8.14 -15.15
N ALA A 303 -7.10 9.38 -15.24
CA ALA A 303 -5.94 9.85 -14.48
C ALA A 303 -6.21 9.87 -12.97
N LEU A 304 -7.43 10.22 -12.56
CA LEU A 304 -7.86 10.22 -11.15
C LEU A 304 -7.73 8.83 -10.52
N LEU A 305 -8.22 7.80 -11.22
CA LEU A 305 -8.12 6.40 -10.76
C LEU A 305 -6.66 5.93 -10.59
N ASP A 306 -5.77 6.35 -11.48
CA ASP A 306 -4.35 6.03 -11.38
C ASP A 306 -3.68 6.76 -10.20
N CYS A 307 -4.03 8.03 -9.95
CA CYS A 307 -3.58 8.78 -8.77
C CYS A 307 -4.05 8.09 -7.47
N ASP A 308 -5.32 7.73 -7.38
CA ASP A 308 -5.90 7.09 -6.20
C ASP A 308 -5.24 5.74 -5.91
N PHE A 309 -5.02 4.93 -6.96
CA PHE A 309 -4.29 3.69 -6.83
C PHE A 309 -2.85 3.93 -6.35
N ALA A 310 -2.15 4.89 -6.93
CA ALA A 310 -0.77 5.17 -6.58
C ALA A 310 -0.62 5.63 -5.11
N ILE A 311 -1.48 6.57 -4.66
CA ILE A 311 -1.53 7.04 -3.27
C ILE A 311 -1.84 5.88 -2.31
N LYS A 312 -2.90 5.11 -2.58
CA LYS A 312 -3.32 3.98 -1.73
C LYS A 312 -2.23 2.90 -1.56
N ASN A 313 -1.35 2.75 -2.53
CA ASN A 313 -0.31 1.72 -2.56
C ASN A 313 1.10 2.26 -2.28
N GLY A 314 1.20 3.39 -1.57
CA GLY A 314 2.46 3.87 -0.99
C GLY A 314 3.33 4.73 -1.90
N ALA A 315 2.81 5.23 -3.03
CA ALA A 315 3.48 6.23 -3.86
C ALA A 315 3.13 7.68 -3.45
N GLU A 316 2.74 7.89 -2.20
CA GLU A 316 2.38 9.19 -1.66
C GLU A 316 3.52 10.20 -1.81
N SER A 317 3.23 11.33 -2.45
CA SER A 317 4.19 12.41 -2.63
C SER A 317 3.46 13.72 -2.88
N ALA A 318 4.07 14.84 -2.51
CA ALA A 318 3.52 16.19 -2.75
C ALA A 318 3.13 16.37 -4.23
N LYS A 319 4.00 15.91 -5.14
CA LYS A 319 3.77 15.93 -6.59
C LYS A 319 2.52 15.17 -7.02
N LEU A 320 2.23 14.03 -6.40
CA LEU A 320 1.07 13.21 -6.74
C LEU A 320 -0.23 13.83 -6.21
N TYR A 321 -0.22 14.36 -4.99
CA TYR A 321 -1.35 15.13 -4.45
C TYR A 321 -1.64 16.38 -5.28
N ALA A 322 -0.60 17.17 -5.64
CA ALA A 322 -0.76 18.32 -6.52
C ALA A 322 -1.33 17.93 -7.89
N ARG A 323 -0.92 16.78 -8.44
CA ARG A 323 -1.48 16.24 -9.69
C ARG A 323 -2.96 15.89 -9.54
N ARG A 324 -3.32 15.17 -8.49
CA ARG A 324 -4.72 14.78 -8.22
C ARG A 324 -5.60 16.02 -7.99
N SER A 325 -5.08 17.05 -7.31
CA SER A 325 -5.75 18.35 -7.19
C SER A 325 -6.10 18.97 -8.53
N ARG A 326 -5.13 19.07 -9.46
CA ARG A 326 -5.37 19.67 -10.79
C ARG A 326 -6.37 18.85 -11.61
N ILE A 327 -6.39 17.52 -11.42
CA ILE A 327 -7.39 16.64 -12.02
C ILE A 327 -8.78 16.91 -11.43
N HIS A 328 -8.91 17.05 -10.11
CA HIS A 328 -10.17 17.42 -9.46
C HIS A 328 -10.67 18.80 -9.91
N GLU A 329 -9.78 19.79 -10.05
CA GLU A 329 -10.14 21.12 -10.57
C GLU A 329 -10.70 21.04 -12.00
N ALA A 330 -10.07 20.26 -12.88
CA ALA A 330 -10.56 20.04 -14.24
C ALA A 330 -11.90 19.28 -14.30
N LEU A 331 -12.24 18.55 -13.23
CA LEU A 331 -13.53 17.88 -13.04
C LEU A 331 -14.52 18.71 -12.21
N GLU A 332 -14.22 19.99 -11.93
CA GLU A 332 -15.03 20.91 -11.12
C GLU A 332 -15.28 20.44 -9.67
N ASN A 333 -14.46 19.51 -9.17
CA ASN A 333 -14.49 19.01 -7.80
C ASN A 333 -13.60 19.86 -6.88
N TYR A 334 -13.95 21.14 -6.74
CA TYR A 334 -13.08 22.14 -6.09
C TYR A 334 -12.76 21.85 -4.61
N ASP A 335 -13.66 21.20 -3.89
CA ASP A 335 -13.42 20.82 -2.49
C ASP A 335 -12.33 19.74 -2.36
N ASP A 336 -12.34 18.75 -3.25
CA ASP A 336 -11.30 17.72 -3.32
C ASP A 336 -9.97 18.32 -3.78
N ALA A 337 -10.01 19.18 -4.80
CA ALA A 337 -8.84 19.88 -5.30
C ALA A 337 -8.15 20.69 -4.20
N LEU A 338 -8.92 21.46 -3.43
CA LEU A 338 -8.39 22.27 -2.34
C LEU A 338 -7.75 21.40 -1.24
N ARG A 339 -8.39 20.28 -0.86
CA ARG A 339 -7.82 19.35 0.13
C ARG A 339 -6.50 18.76 -0.33
N ASP A 340 -6.42 18.33 -1.59
CA ASP A 340 -5.22 17.72 -2.15
C ASP A 340 -4.05 18.70 -2.28
N ILE A 341 -4.29 19.92 -2.76
CA ILE A 341 -3.20 20.89 -2.88
C ILE A 341 -2.71 21.40 -1.52
N GLN A 342 -3.60 21.47 -0.52
CA GLN A 342 -3.21 21.74 0.87
C GLN A 342 -2.31 20.63 1.40
N ARG A 343 -2.68 19.36 1.16
CA ARG A 343 -1.85 18.22 1.53
C ARG A 343 -0.49 18.24 0.82
N ALA A 344 -0.47 18.62 -0.46
CA ALA A 344 0.78 18.81 -1.19
C ALA A 344 1.65 19.92 -0.57
N ALA A 345 1.04 21.04 -0.18
CA ALA A 345 1.74 22.17 0.44
C ALA A 345 2.26 21.89 1.86
N GLU A 346 1.58 21.03 2.62
CA GLU A 346 2.08 20.51 3.91
C GLU A 346 3.36 19.67 3.73
N MET A 347 3.44 18.90 2.64
CA MET A 347 4.59 18.03 2.35
C MET A 347 5.74 18.79 1.67
N ASP A 348 5.41 19.76 0.81
CA ASP A 348 6.34 20.59 0.07
C ASP A 348 5.78 22.03 -0.03
N PRO A 349 6.33 22.98 0.74
CA PRO A 349 5.86 24.36 0.78
C PRO A 349 5.89 25.10 -0.57
N SER A 350 6.55 24.57 -1.61
CA SER A 350 6.51 25.16 -2.95
C SER A 350 5.10 25.21 -3.56
N TYR A 351 4.19 24.33 -3.09
CA TYR A 351 2.78 24.32 -3.52
C TYR A 351 1.89 25.36 -2.82
N ASN A 352 2.41 26.15 -1.87
CA ASN A 352 1.61 27.16 -1.14
C ASN A 352 0.93 28.17 -2.09
N GLY A 353 1.63 28.60 -3.15
CA GLY A 353 1.06 29.51 -4.15
C GLY A 353 -0.12 28.89 -4.89
N GLU A 354 0.02 27.63 -5.34
CA GLU A 354 -1.07 26.87 -5.96
C GLU A 354 -2.24 26.67 -5.00
N ALA A 355 -1.97 26.40 -3.72
CA ALA A 355 -3.00 26.24 -2.70
C ALA A 355 -3.83 27.52 -2.48
N GLN A 356 -3.18 28.70 -2.47
CA GLN A 356 -3.90 29.98 -2.40
C GLN A 356 -4.77 30.20 -3.64
N GLN A 357 -4.24 29.91 -4.83
CA GLN A 357 -5.00 30.06 -6.07
C GLN A 357 -6.21 29.12 -6.10
N MET A 358 -6.04 27.86 -5.71
CA MET A 358 -7.12 26.89 -5.61
C MET A 358 -8.18 27.31 -4.61
N LYS A 359 -7.78 27.90 -3.47
CA LYS A 359 -8.71 28.43 -2.46
C LYS A 359 -9.59 29.54 -3.06
N ILE A 360 -9.00 30.43 -3.86
CA ILE A 360 -9.74 31.48 -4.59
C ILE A 360 -10.69 30.84 -5.61
N SER A 361 -10.22 29.89 -6.42
CA SER A 361 -11.04 29.16 -7.40
C SER A 361 -12.23 28.45 -6.74
N ALA A 362 -12.00 27.73 -5.63
CA ALA A 362 -13.03 27.03 -4.88
C ALA A 362 -14.06 27.99 -4.27
N LYS A 363 -13.63 29.15 -3.74
CA LYS A 363 -14.53 30.19 -3.25
C LYS A 363 -15.39 30.76 -4.37
N ARG A 364 -14.78 31.05 -5.53
CA ARG A 364 -15.47 31.56 -6.72
C ARG A 364 -16.48 30.55 -7.27
N ALA A 365 -16.16 29.25 -7.27
CA ALA A 365 -17.06 28.21 -7.73
C ALA A 365 -18.29 28.04 -6.82
N LYS A 366 -18.15 28.31 -5.51
CA LYS A 366 -19.25 28.30 -4.53
C LYS A 366 -20.04 29.60 -4.47
N ARG A 367 -19.55 30.66 -5.12
CA ARG A 367 -20.16 31.98 -5.11
C ARG A 367 -21.53 31.95 -5.78
N LYS A 368 -22.53 32.53 -5.11
CA LYS A 368 -23.87 32.69 -5.69
C LYS A 368 -23.79 33.63 -6.88
N ASP A 369 -24.38 33.21 -8.01
CA ASP A 369 -24.53 34.08 -9.17
C ASP A 369 -25.83 34.89 -9.05
N TYR A 370 -25.72 36.10 -8.47
CA TYR A 370 -26.87 36.98 -8.27
C TYR A 370 -27.54 37.43 -9.57
N TYR A 371 -26.79 37.54 -10.68
CA TYR A 371 -27.38 37.86 -11.98
C TYR A 371 -28.28 36.71 -12.46
N LYS A 372 -27.81 35.47 -12.33
CA LYS A 372 -28.60 34.27 -12.66
C LYS A 372 -29.82 34.13 -11.76
N ILE A 373 -29.72 34.45 -10.47
CA ILE A 373 -30.86 34.44 -9.52
C ILE A 373 -31.95 35.41 -9.97
N LEU A 374 -31.59 36.60 -10.47
CA LEU A 374 -32.54 37.57 -11.00
C LEU A 374 -32.93 37.33 -12.48
N GLY A 375 -32.32 36.35 -13.15
CA GLY A 375 -32.56 36.08 -14.57
C GLY A 375 -32.05 37.19 -15.49
N LEU A 376 -30.92 37.81 -15.12
CA LEU A 376 -30.31 38.94 -15.81
C LEU A 376 -28.97 38.55 -16.44
N PRO A 377 -28.60 39.13 -17.60
CA PRO A 377 -27.26 38.99 -18.15
C PRO A 377 -26.24 39.83 -17.35
N GLN A 378 -25.09 39.23 -17.06
CA GLN A 378 -23.97 39.91 -16.40
C GLN A 378 -23.39 40.98 -17.34
N GLY A 379 -23.18 42.20 -16.84
CA GLY A 379 -22.57 43.32 -17.59
C GLY A 379 -23.53 44.25 -18.35
N GLU A 380 -24.75 43.81 -18.67
CA GLU A 380 -25.73 44.63 -19.42
C GLU A 380 -26.88 45.18 -18.55
N SER A 381 -26.94 44.78 -17.29
CA SER A 381 -28.08 45.10 -16.41
C SER A 381 -27.95 46.50 -15.81
N ASP A 382 -28.78 47.43 -16.28
CA ASP A 382 -28.99 48.75 -15.68
C ASP A 382 -29.86 48.69 -14.39
N ASP A 383 -29.92 49.80 -13.65
CA ASP A 383 -30.70 49.87 -12.40
C ASP A 383 -32.20 49.59 -12.63
N SER A 384 -32.74 49.97 -13.79
CA SER A 384 -34.13 49.72 -14.18
C SER A 384 -34.44 48.24 -14.39
N SER A 385 -33.56 47.51 -15.09
CA SER A 385 -33.69 46.06 -15.30
C SER A 385 -33.52 45.30 -13.99
N ILE A 386 -32.60 45.69 -13.11
CA ILE A 386 -32.42 45.09 -11.78
C ILE A 386 -33.69 45.25 -10.94
N LYS A 387 -34.26 46.45 -10.86
CA LYS A 387 -35.53 46.70 -10.14
C LYS A 387 -36.69 45.94 -10.73
N ARG A 388 -36.79 45.84 -12.06
CA ARG A 388 -37.84 45.09 -12.76
C ARG A 388 -37.73 43.59 -12.52
N ALA A 389 -36.51 43.05 -12.58
CA ALA A 389 -36.23 41.64 -12.31
C ALA A 389 -36.51 41.28 -10.84
N TYR A 390 -36.11 42.15 -9.91
CA TYR A 390 -36.46 42.01 -8.49
C TYR A 390 -37.98 41.98 -8.28
N LYS A 391 -38.71 42.95 -8.83
CA LYS A 391 -40.18 42.98 -8.74
C LYS A 391 -40.81 41.71 -9.31
N LYS A 392 -40.31 41.23 -10.46
CA LYS A 392 -40.76 39.97 -11.07
C LYS A 392 -40.47 38.76 -10.18
N GLY A 393 -39.26 38.67 -9.62
CA GLY A 393 -38.84 37.60 -8.71
C GLY A 393 -39.66 37.58 -7.42
N CYS A 394 -39.85 38.73 -6.78
CA CYS A 394 -40.71 38.85 -5.59
C CYS A 394 -42.15 38.43 -5.88
N LEU A 395 -42.72 38.84 -7.01
CA LEU A 395 -44.06 38.42 -7.42
C LEU A 395 -44.12 36.92 -7.73
N GLN A 396 -43.05 36.32 -8.26
CA GLN A 396 -43.02 34.89 -8.59
C GLN A 396 -42.91 34.02 -7.34
N TRP A 397 -42.07 34.41 -6.39
CA TRP A 397 -41.74 33.63 -5.19
C TRP A 397 -42.46 34.10 -3.92
N HIS A 398 -43.45 34.98 -4.05
CA HIS A 398 -44.23 35.46 -2.91
C HIS A 398 -44.95 34.30 -2.21
N PRO A 399 -44.87 34.18 -0.85
CA PRO A 399 -45.51 33.09 -0.11
C PRO A 399 -46.97 32.85 -0.47
N ASP A 400 -47.76 33.92 -0.71
CA ASP A 400 -49.18 33.81 -1.07
C ASP A 400 -49.43 33.00 -2.35
N LYS A 401 -48.52 33.04 -3.35
CA LYS A 401 -48.68 32.24 -4.57
C LYS A 401 -48.46 30.74 -4.35
N TRP A 402 -47.74 30.40 -3.27
CA TRP A 402 -47.36 29.04 -2.91
C TRP A 402 -48.10 28.56 -1.66
N ALA A 403 -49.12 29.29 -1.20
CA ALA A 403 -49.88 28.98 0.01
C ALA A 403 -50.55 27.58 -0.03
N HIS A 404 -50.92 27.12 -1.24
CA HIS A 404 -51.53 25.81 -1.49
C HIS A 404 -50.55 24.77 -2.04
N ALA A 405 -49.26 25.10 -2.14
CA ALA A 405 -48.22 24.19 -2.61
C ALA A 405 -47.83 23.19 -1.51
N THR A 406 -47.10 22.14 -1.89
CA THR A 406 -46.50 21.19 -0.95
C THR A 406 -45.49 21.87 -0.03
N GLU A 407 -45.15 21.25 1.10
CA GLU A 407 -44.17 21.82 2.05
C GLU A 407 -42.79 22.01 1.40
N GLU A 408 -42.39 21.09 0.52
CA GLU A 408 -41.16 21.18 -0.25
C GLU A 408 -41.16 22.38 -1.21
N GLU A 409 -42.27 22.62 -1.90
CA GLU A 409 -42.44 23.77 -2.80
C GLU A 409 -42.49 25.10 -2.04
N LYS A 410 -43.13 25.14 -0.87
CA LYS A 410 -43.13 26.31 0.02
C LYS A 410 -41.73 26.63 0.50
N ALA A 411 -40.99 25.63 0.97
CA ALA A 411 -39.61 25.79 1.40
C ALA A 411 -38.71 26.26 0.23
N HIS A 412 -38.92 25.72 -0.97
CA HIS A 412 -38.21 26.17 -2.17
C HIS A 412 -38.55 27.63 -2.52
N ALA A 413 -39.83 28.00 -2.53
CA ALA A 413 -40.27 29.36 -2.81
C ALA A 413 -39.73 30.36 -1.79
N GLU A 414 -39.77 30.03 -0.50
CA GLU A 414 -39.19 30.86 0.56
C GLU A 414 -37.67 31.05 0.37
N LYS A 415 -36.96 29.98 0.03
CA LYS A 415 -35.52 30.05 -0.29
C LYS A 415 -35.27 30.97 -1.49
N MET A 416 -36.00 30.79 -2.59
CA MET A 416 -35.85 31.63 -3.79
C MET A 416 -36.21 33.09 -3.51
N PHE A 417 -37.24 33.34 -2.68
CA PHE A 417 -37.61 34.69 -2.27
C PHE A 417 -36.49 35.38 -1.48
N LYS A 418 -35.85 34.68 -0.55
CA LYS A 418 -34.68 35.18 0.19
C LYS A 418 -33.49 35.44 -0.75
N GLU A 419 -33.20 34.52 -1.67
CA GLU A 419 -32.11 34.68 -2.64
C GLU A 419 -32.34 35.86 -3.60
N VAL A 420 -33.58 36.09 -4.06
CA VAL A 420 -33.95 37.27 -4.86
C VAL A 420 -33.74 38.57 -4.08
N GLY A 421 -34.13 38.60 -2.80
CA GLY A 421 -33.89 39.74 -1.91
C GLY A 421 -32.41 40.02 -1.69
N GLU A 422 -31.62 38.98 -1.45
CA GLU A 422 -30.17 39.06 -1.31
C GLU A 422 -29.52 39.58 -2.60
N ALA A 423 -29.87 38.99 -3.75
CA ALA A 423 -29.37 39.40 -5.07
C ALA A 423 -29.67 40.86 -5.37
N PHE A 424 -30.88 41.32 -5.07
CA PHE A 424 -31.23 42.73 -5.23
C PHE A 424 -30.42 43.63 -4.30
N SER A 425 -30.24 43.26 -3.03
CA SER A 425 -29.47 44.05 -2.06
C SER A 425 -28.00 44.30 -2.46
N ILE A 426 -27.43 43.38 -3.25
CA ILE A 426 -26.07 43.51 -3.79
C ILE A 426 -26.07 44.28 -5.11
N LEU A 427 -26.97 43.93 -6.03
CA LEU A 427 -26.95 44.47 -7.39
C LEU A 427 -27.56 45.88 -7.49
N SER A 428 -28.47 46.27 -6.60
CA SER A 428 -29.11 47.60 -6.63
C SER A 428 -28.22 48.72 -6.10
N ASP A 429 -27.23 48.39 -5.27
CA ASP A 429 -26.27 49.36 -4.73
C ASP A 429 -25.06 49.45 -5.68
N PRO A 430 -24.78 50.60 -6.31
CA PRO A 430 -23.67 50.72 -7.27
C PRO A 430 -22.30 50.34 -6.71
N GLN A 431 -22.04 50.57 -5.43
CA GLN A 431 -20.78 50.20 -4.78
C GLN A 431 -20.71 48.69 -4.55
N LYS A 432 -21.76 48.09 -3.97
CA LYS A 432 -21.79 46.63 -3.75
C LYS A 432 -21.79 45.86 -5.06
N LYS A 433 -22.53 46.32 -6.07
CA LYS A 433 -22.51 45.76 -7.43
C LYS A 433 -21.09 45.80 -7.99
N ARG A 434 -20.38 46.92 -7.89
CA ARG A 434 -18.99 47.02 -8.35
C ARG A 434 -18.04 46.08 -7.59
N LEU A 435 -18.21 45.93 -6.28
CA LEU A 435 -17.43 45.00 -5.45
C LEU A 435 -17.76 43.54 -5.79
N TYR A 436 -19.02 43.25 -6.12
CA TYR A 436 -19.43 41.94 -6.59
C TYR A 436 -18.86 41.68 -7.99
N ASP A 437 -19.00 42.60 -8.94
CA ASP A 437 -18.46 42.45 -10.29
C ASP A 437 -16.93 42.30 -10.29
N SER A 438 -16.22 42.91 -9.32
CA SER A 438 -14.77 42.76 -9.14
C SER A 438 -14.33 41.50 -8.36
N GLY A 439 -15.28 40.73 -7.81
CA GLY A 439 -15.00 39.54 -6.99
C GLY A 439 -14.55 39.82 -5.55
N GLN A 440 -14.66 41.07 -5.08
CA GLN A 440 -14.32 41.46 -3.71
C GLN A 440 -15.45 41.20 -2.70
N LEU A 441 -16.69 41.00 -3.17
CA LEU A 441 -17.85 40.72 -2.33
C LEU A 441 -18.56 39.46 -2.81
N ASP A 442 -18.53 38.39 -2.01
CA ASP A 442 -19.09 37.09 -2.40
C ASP A 442 -20.51 36.86 -1.89
N ASP A 443 -20.88 37.47 -0.78
CA ASP A 443 -22.21 37.40 -0.19
C ASP A 443 -22.61 38.71 0.50
N ALA A 444 -23.89 38.83 0.86
CA ALA A 444 -24.39 39.97 1.64
C ALA A 444 -23.87 40.02 3.08
N SER A 445 -23.25 38.93 3.57
CA SER A 445 -22.76 38.78 4.95
C SER A 445 -21.27 39.11 5.11
N SER A 446 -20.56 39.41 4.02
CA SER A 446 -19.12 39.62 4.04
C SER A 446 -18.76 40.82 4.94
N PRO A 447 -17.86 40.65 5.93
CA PRO A 447 -17.56 41.66 6.93
C PRO A 447 -16.86 42.86 6.28
N GLY A 448 -17.61 43.96 6.19
CA GLY A 448 -17.24 45.17 5.47
C GLY A 448 -18.45 46.06 5.13
N GLY A 449 -19.65 45.49 5.12
CA GLY A 449 -20.91 46.25 5.13
C GLY A 449 -21.42 46.41 6.57
N THR A 450 -21.57 47.65 7.01
CA THR A 450 -22.16 48.01 8.30
C THR A 450 -23.44 47.21 8.58
N SER A 451 -23.39 46.45 9.68
CA SER A 451 -24.51 45.74 10.27
C SER A 451 -25.52 46.73 10.83
N ASP A 452 -26.47 47.17 10.00
CA ASP A 452 -27.56 48.01 10.45
C ASP A 452 -28.80 47.84 9.56
N PHE A 453 -29.32 46.62 9.42
CA PHE A 453 -30.69 46.42 8.92
C PHE A 453 -31.34 45.09 9.37
N PRO A 454 -31.94 45.04 10.58
CA PRO A 454 -32.95 44.05 10.93
C PRO A 454 -34.39 44.50 10.62
N ALA A 455 -34.63 45.73 10.13
CA ALA A 455 -35.97 46.34 10.16
C ALA A 455 -36.69 46.56 8.80
N ARG A 456 -36.03 46.38 7.64
CA ARG A 456 -36.59 46.84 6.34
C ARG A 456 -37.46 45.86 5.57
N GLN A 457 -37.59 44.61 6.00
CA GLN A 457 -38.37 43.63 5.23
C GLN A 457 -39.86 43.99 5.23
N ALA A 458 -40.37 44.53 6.34
CA ALA A 458 -41.72 45.07 6.43
C ALA A 458 -41.90 46.36 5.61
N ASP A 459 -40.90 47.26 5.60
CA ASP A 459 -40.97 48.52 4.84
C ASP A 459 -40.98 48.31 3.33
N ILE A 460 -40.24 47.31 2.82
CA ILE A 460 -40.27 46.98 1.38
C ILE A 460 -41.65 46.46 0.99
N PHE A 461 -42.28 45.65 1.83
CA PHE A 461 -43.65 45.18 1.65
C PHE A 461 -44.66 46.33 1.66
N GLN A 462 -44.50 47.26 2.60
CA GLN A 462 -45.36 48.44 2.72
C GLN A 462 -45.18 49.40 1.54
N MET A 463 -43.95 49.60 1.08
CA MET A 463 -43.63 50.42 -0.10
C MET A 463 -44.13 49.77 -1.39
N MET A 464 -44.12 48.43 -1.48
CA MET A 464 -44.69 47.70 -2.60
C MET A 464 -46.22 47.82 -2.63
N ASN A 465 -46.89 47.76 -1.47
CA ASN A 465 -48.32 48.03 -1.36
C ASN A 465 -48.66 49.50 -1.70
N MET A 466 -47.86 50.47 -1.28
CA MET A 466 -48.07 51.88 -1.63
C MET A 466 -47.89 52.14 -3.14
N MET A 467 -46.96 51.46 -3.82
CA MET A 467 -46.79 51.58 -5.27
C MET A 467 -47.91 50.94 -6.10
N PHE A 468 -48.68 50.00 -5.53
CA PHE A 468 -49.76 49.29 -6.25
C PHE A 468 -51.17 49.85 -5.99
N GLN A 469 -51.40 50.65 -4.94
CA GLN A 469 -52.72 51.23 -4.64
C GLN A 469 -53.00 52.61 -5.27
N GLY A 470 -52.04 53.22 -5.98
CA GLY A 470 -52.12 54.61 -6.42
C GLY A 470 -52.65 54.92 -7.84
N GLY A 471 -53.40 54.04 -8.51
CA GLY A 471 -53.80 54.32 -9.90
C GLY A 471 -54.97 53.50 -10.45
N CYS A 472 -56.19 53.78 -9.99
CA CYS A 472 -57.42 53.44 -10.70
C CYS A 472 -58.03 54.73 -11.28
N GLY A 473 -57.89 54.91 -12.59
CA GLY A 473 -58.46 56.02 -13.35
C GLY A 473 -58.99 55.46 -14.68
N GLU A 474 -60.31 55.33 -14.73
CA GLU A 474 -61.20 54.86 -15.77
C GLU A 474 -61.00 55.55 -17.14
N GLY A 475 -61.01 54.80 -18.25
CA GLY A 475 -61.04 55.41 -19.60
C GLY A 475 -60.79 54.47 -20.78
N GLY A 476 -61.88 53.97 -21.39
CA GLY A 476 -62.04 53.82 -22.85
C GLY A 476 -61.27 52.74 -23.64
N MET A 477 -61.98 51.66 -24.01
CA MET A 477 -61.75 50.79 -25.18
C MET A 477 -62.13 51.51 -26.52
N PRO A 478 -62.03 50.93 -27.75
CA PRO A 478 -61.58 49.58 -28.20
C PRO A 478 -60.70 49.54 -29.49
N SER A 479 -60.36 48.31 -29.92
CA SER A 479 -60.19 47.85 -31.32
C SER A 479 -58.76 47.64 -31.86
N GLY A 480 -58.39 46.36 -31.96
CA GLY A 480 -57.95 45.75 -33.23
C GLY A 480 -56.46 45.75 -33.52
N PHE A 481 -55.81 44.59 -33.37
CA PHE A 481 -54.88 44.03 -34.36
C PHE A 481 -54.61 42.56 -34.04
N SER A 482 -55.03 41.66 -34.92
CA SER A 482 -54.72 40.23 -34.92
C SER A 482 -53.40 39.98 -35.66
N PHE A 483 -52.54 39.09 -35.14
CA PHE A 483 -51.62 38.35 -36.00
C PHE A 483 -51.43 36.91 -35.47
N THR A 484 -52.05 36.01 -36.22
CA THR A 484 -51.74 34.61 -36.53
C THR A 484 -50.50 33.98 -35.89
N VAL A 485 -50.71 32.88 -35.15
CA VAL A 485 -49.69 31.88 -34.80
C VAL A 485 -49.70 30.80 -35.89
N ASP A 486 -48.58 30.65 -36.59
CA ASP A 486 -48.34 29.57 -37.56
C ASP A 486 -47.85 28.30 -36.84
N PRO A 487 -48.52 27.15 -36.97
CA PRO A 487 -48.02 25.89 -36.47
C PRO A 487 -47.66 24.96 -37.63
N ARG A 488 -46.44 25.06 -38.18
CA ARG A 488 -45.83 24.03 -39.06
C ARG A 488 -44.35 24.29 -39.32
N SER A 489 -43.46 23.80 -38.46
CA SER A 489 -42.21 23.20 -38.95
C SER A 489 -41.70 22.10 -38.04
N ARG A 490 -41.78 20.89 -38.59
CA ARG A 490 -41.18 19.63 -38.14
C ARG A 490 -39.69 19.80 -37.81
N ARG A 491 -39.23 19.17 -36.72
CA ARG A 491 -38.03 18.30 -36.75
C ARG A 491 -37.98 17.33 -35.55
N GLN A 492 -38.17 16.06 -35.91
CA GLN A 492 -37.68 14.80 -35.34
C GLN A 492 -37.40 14.70 -33.83
N LYS A 493 -38.26 13.93 -33.16
CA LYS A 493 -37.89 13.12 -31.99
C LYS A 493 -37.16 11.86 -32.47
N GLN A 494 -35.95 11.63 -32.00
CA GLN A 494 -35.38 10.29 -31.88
C GLN A 494 -35.47 9.86 -30.42
N THR A 495 -36.24 8.81 -30.19
CA THR A 495 -36.28 8.01 -28.96
C THR A 495 -35.17 6.97 -29.02
N PHE A 496 -34.33 6.89 -27.99
CA PHE A 496 -33.51 5.70 -27.70
C PHE A 496 -34.08 5.02 -26.45
N HIS A 497 -34.57 3.80 -26.63
CA HIS A 497 -34.81 2.85 -25.55
C HIS A 497 -33.47 2.17 -25.20
N TYR A 498 -33.08 2.21 -23.93
CA TYR A 498 -32.11 1.28 -23.37
C TYR A 498 -32.87 0.10 -22.75
N ARG A 499 -32.53 -1.11 -23.22
CA ARG A 499 -32.53 -2.33 -22.43
C ARG A 499 -31.14 -2.54 -21.87
#